data_AF-A0AAT9L0Z0-F1
#
_entry.id   AF-A0AAT9L0Z0-F1
#
_cell.length_a   1.000
_cell.length_b   1.000
_cell.length_c   1.000
_cell.angle_alpha   90.00
_cell.angle_beta   90.00
_cell.angle_gamma   90.00
#
_symmetry.space_group_name_H-M   'P 1'
#
loop_
_entity.id
_entity.type
_entity.pdbx_description
1 polymer ?
#
loop_
_entity_poly.entity_id
_entity_poly.type
_entity_poly.pdbx_seq_one_letter_code
_entity_poly.pdbx_strand_id
1 'polypeptide(L)' 'MALEKYPYDPSLHGAGTVGHSRGCSWHGVKACAEEPTSSYLTPIGRMAACPRAERQIEDLYGSPS' A
#
# COMPACT_ATOMS: atom_id res chain seq x y z
N MET A 1 14.66 7.71 -1.03
CA MET A 1 13.34 8.33 -1.32
C MET A 1 12.60 8.44 0.00
N ALA A 2 11.94 9.57 0.25
CA ALA A 2 11.03 9.70 1.37
C ALA A 2 9.80 8.81 1.12
N LEU A 3 9.27 8.22 2.19
CA LEU A 3 8.01 7.50 2.12
C LEU A 3 6.89 8.54 2.00
N GLU A 4 5.98 8.38 1.05
CA GLU A 4 4.80 9.25 0.93
C GLU A 4 3.54 8.43 1.18
N LYS A 5 2.59 9.01 1.91
CA LYS A 5 1.30 8.40 2.26
C LYS A 5 0.16 9.28 1.78
N TYR A 6 -0.78 8.66 1.10
CA TYR A 6 -2.02 9.29 0.63
C TYR A 6 -3.22 8.49 1.14
N PRO A 7 -4.41 9.09 1.22
CA PRO A 7 -5.65 8.32 1.28
C PRO A 7 -5.68 7.27 0.17
N TYR A 8 -6.37 6.15 0.41
CA TYR A 8 -6.53 5.15 -0.64
C TYR A 8 -7.16 5.78 -1.88
N ASP A 9 -6.47 5.69 -3.01
CA ASP A 9 -6.91 6.20 -4.29
C ASP A 9 -6.62 5.14 -5.37
N PRO A 10 -7.67 4.49 -5.92
CA PRO A 10 -7.51 3.45 -6.92
C PRO A 10 -6.85 3.94 -8.22
N SER A 11 -6.93 5.24 -8.53
CA SER A 11 -6.31 5.81 -9.74
C SER A 11 -4.78 5.83 -9.67
N LEU A 12 -4.22 5.75 -8.46
CA LEU A 12 -2.78 5.66 -8.23
C LEU A 12 -2.21 4.26 -8.48
N HIS A 13 -3.07 3.26 -8.73
CA HIS A 13 -2.68 1.86 -8.87
C HIS A 13 -3.03 1.30 -10.25
N GLY A 14 -2.02 0.75 -10.95
CA GLY A 14 -2.15 0.12 -12.26
C GLY A 14 -1.92 -1.39 -12.19
N ALA A 15 -2.19 -2.12 -13.29
CA ALA A 15 -2.03 -3.58 -13.34
C ALA A 15 -0.66 -4.03 -12.80
N GLY A 16 -0.66 -4.76 -11.67
CA GLY A 16 0.57 -5.19 -10.97
C GLY A 16 0.92 -4.42 -9.69
N THR A 17 0.43 -3.18 -9.51
CA THR A 17 0.43 -2.48 -8.22
C THR A 17 -0.93 -2.52 -7.53
N VAL A 18 -1.98 -2.93 -8.26
CA VAL A 18 -3.34 -2.95 -7.75
C VAL A 18 -3.49 -3.97 -6.64
N GLY A 19 -4.07 -3.48 -5.54
CA GLY A 19 -5.11 -4.22 -4.84
C GLY A 19 -6.28 -4.55 -5.77
N HIS A 20 -6.05 -5.39 -6.79
CA HIS A 20 -7.11 -5.84 -7.67
C HIS A 20 -8.00 -6.74 -6.81
N SER A 21 -9.29 -6.42 -6.74
CA SER A 21 -10.29 -7.19 -5.98
C SER A 21 -10.12 -7.14 -4.45
N ARG A 22 -10.14 -5.94 -3.87
CA ARG A 22 -10.29 -5.68 -2.41
C ARG A 22 -9.13 -6.05 -1.48
N GLY A 23 -8.00 -6.54 -2.00
CA GLY A 23 -6.83 -6.89 -1.17
C GLY A 23 -5.77 -5.80 -1.14
N CYS A 24 -5.03 -5.64 -0.05
CA CYS A 24 -3.82 -4.81 -0.05
C CYS A 24 -2.73 -5.41 -0.96
N SER A 25 -2.03 -4.55 -1.71
CA SER A 25 -0.97 -4.94 -2.63
C SER A 25 0.31 -5.39 -1.92
N TRP A 26 0.52 -4.90 -0.70
CA TRP A 26 1.72 -5.18 0.10
C TRP A 26 1.86 -6.66 0.48
N HIS A 27 0.79 -7.28 0.99
CA HIS A 27 0.78 -8.72 1.30
C HIS A 27 0.31 -9.57 0.12
N GLY A 28 -0.33 -8.95 -0.88
CA GLY A 28 -0.93 -9.62 -2.03
C GLY A 28 -2.35 -10.14 -1.74
N VAL A 29 -3.12 -10.36 -2.82
CA VAL A 29 -4.57 -10.63 -2.77
C VAL A 29 -4.95 -11.85 -1.94
N LYS A 30 -4.09 -12.88 -1.88
CA LYS A 30 -4.36 -14.12 -1.12
C LYS A 30 -4.06 -14.01 0.37
N ALA A 31 -3.22 -13.06 0.77
CA ALA A 31 -2.73 -12.94 2.16
C ALA A 31 -3.32 -11.72 2.89
N CYS A 32 -4.13 -10.91 2.20
CA CYS A 32 -4.74 -9.70 2.73
C CYS A 32 -6.25 -9.71 2.46
N ALA A 33 -7.04 -9.97 3.51
CA ALA A 33 -8.51 -9.85 3.45
C ALA A 33 -9.01 -8.45 3.82
N GLU A 34 -8.13 -7.58 4.31
CA GLU A 34 -8.45 -6.21 4.69
C GLU A 34 -8.43 -5.28 3.48
N GLU A 35 -9.43 -4.40 3.40
CA GLU A 35 -9.50 -3.38 2.38
C GLU A 35 -8.38 -2.33 2.60
N PRO A 36 -7.80 -1.80 1.52
CA PRO A 36 -6.77 -0.78 1.62
C PRO A 36 -7.35 0.56 2.10
N THR A 37 -6.66 1.19 3.03
CA THR A 37 -7.02 2.49 3.62
C THR A 37 -6.10 3.61 3.15
N SER A 38 -4.91 3.27 2.64
CA SER A 38 -3.93 4.22 2.14
C SER A 38 -3.25 3.75 0.85
N SER A 39 -2.70 4.74 0.13
CA SER A 39 -1.78 4.53 -0.98
C SER A 39 -0.41 5.03 -0.57
N TYR A 40 0.60 4.17 -0.66
CA TYR A 40 1.99 4.50 -0.38
C TYR A 40 2.81 4.64 -1.66
N LEU A 41 3.71 5.61 -1.68
CA LEU A 41 4.86 5.60 -2.57
C LEU A 41 6.08 5.12 -1.78
N THR A 42 6.50 3.88 -2.06
CA THR A 42 7.67 3.25 -1.44
C THR A 42 8.84 3.22 -2.44
N PRO A 43 10.07 2.92 -2.01
CA PRO A 43 11.21 2.76 -2.93
C PRO A 43 11.01 1.67 -4.00
N ILE A 44 10.13 0.69 -3.76
CA ILE A 44 9.83 -0.40 -4.69
C ILE A 44 8.62 -0.10 -5.59
N GLY A 45 7.97 1.05 -5.40
CA GLY A 45 6.84 1.51 -6.21
C GLY A 45 5.61 1.88 -5.40
N ARG A 46 4.51 2.12 -6.11
CA ARG A 46 3.21 2.46 -5.53
C ARG A 46 2.51 1.22 -5.01
N MET A 47 1.93 1.33 -3.81
CA MET A 47 1.29 0.21 -3.12
C MET A 47 0.02 0.66 -2.42
N ALA A 48 -1.06 -0.10 -2.59
CA ALA A 48 -2.24 -0.03 -1.74
C ALA A 48 -1.99 -0.79 -0.43
N ALA A 49 -2.26 -0.16 0.71
CA ALA A 49 -1.97 -0.71 2.05
C ALA A 49 -3.23 -0.73 2.93
N CYS A 50 -3.49 -1.88 3.55
CA CYS A 50 -4.43 -1.99 4.67
C CYS A 50 -3.75 -1.53 5.98
N PRO A 51 -4.49 -1.32 7.09
CA PRO A 51 -3.91 -0.85 8.36
C PRO A 51 -2.71 -1.67 8.87
N ARG A 52 -2.71 -3.00 8.64
CA ARG A 52 -1.57 -3.86 8.97
C ARG A 52 -0.38 -3.62 8.05
N ALA A 53 -0.61 -3.43 6.76
CA ALA A 53 0.44 -3.12 5.80
C ALA A 53 1.03 -1.72 6.06
N GLU A 54 0.22 -0.73 6.46
CA GLU A 54 0.73 0.60 6.83
C GLU A 54 1.80 0.49 7.91
N ARG A 55 1.50 -0.23 9.00
CA ARG A 55 2.46 -0.47 10.08
C ARG A 55 3.75 -1.10 9.59
N GLN A 56 3.67 -2.13 8.75
CA GLN A 56 4.87 -2.80 8.24
C GLN A 56 5.68 -1.92 7.28
N ILE A 57 5.02 -1.13 6.44
CA ILE A 57 5.68 -0.19 5.54
C ILE A 57 6.40 0.89 6.35
N GLU A 58 5.73 1.46 7.36
CA GLU A 58 6.29 2.47 8.26
C GLU A 58 7.43 1.91 9.11
N ASP A 59 7.35 0.66 9.57
CA ASP A 59 8.42 -0.04 10.30
C ASP A 59 9.66 -0.29 9.41
N LEU A 60 9.46 -0.60 8.12
CA LEU A 60 10.54 -0.93 7.19
C LEU A 60 11.21 0.29 6.57
N TYR A 61 10.42 1.31 6.22
CA TYR A 61 10.90 2.46 5.46
C TYR A 61 10.91 3.76 6.28
N GLY A 62 10.42 3.74 7.52
CA GLY A 62 10.27 4.90 8.38
C GLY A 62 8.91 5.59 8.20
N SER A 63 8.67 6.63 8.98
CA SER A 63 7.42 7.40 8.90
C SER A 63 7.32 8.19 7.59
N PRO A 64 6.13 8.30 6.98
CA PRO A 64 5.92 9.11 5.80
C PRO A 64 6.16 10.58 6.10
N SER A 65 6.70 11.30 5.11
CA SER A 65 6.97 12.74 5.19
C SER A 65 5.75 13.58 4.88
#